data_AF-A0A363T0F0-F1
#
_entry.id   AF-A0A363T0F0-F1
#
_cell.length_a   1.000
_cell.length_b   1.000
_cell.length_c   1.000
_cell.angle_alpha   90.00
_cell.angle_beta   90.00
_cell.angle_gamma   90.00
#
_symmetry.space_group_name_H-M   'P 1'
#
loop_
_entity.id
_entity.type
_entity.pdbx_description
1 polymer ?
#
loop_
_entity_poly.entity_id
_entity_poly.type
_entity_poly.pdbx_seq_one_letter_code
_entity_poly.pdbx_strand_id
1 'polypeptide(L)'
;MNVSEPAEKDSDQLSPGQRRAGLYSAFLMLVLLAFFLYQQWANTGFFTTEFQWPEMLALYVPILLSMAAPIQRYITGRRSSAILLEAIADFSLAIGSLVLWIVFPFDFSHLADPLPANVQFLVSWINNNIARIILLLQVIIGALSGIAQLRDYYRMKRKETTLPEPPG
;
A
#
# COMPACT_ATOMS: atom_id res chain seq x y z
N MET A 1 21.63 11.96 39.21
CA MET A 1 20.43 12.76 38.87
C MET A 1 19.99 12.29 37.49
N ASN A 2 18.98 11.42 37.44
CA ASN A 2 18.51 10.81 36.19
C ASN A 2 17.46 11.75 35.60
N VAL A 3 17.82 12.48 34.55
CA VAL A 3 16.88 13.35 33.83
C VAL A 3 16.02 12.41 32.98
N SER A 4 14.82 12.10 33.45
CA SER A 4 13.81 11.47 32.59
C SER A 4 13.46 12.47 31.49
N GLU A 5 13.87 12.17 30.26
CA GLU A 5 13.34 12.80 29.05
C GLU A 5 11.80 12.83 29.16
N PRO A 6 11.15 13.98 28.92
CA PRO A 6 9.70 14.01 28.88
C PRO A 6 9.27 13.12 27.71
N ALA A 7 8.61 12.00 28.03
CA ALA A 7 8.00 11.14 27.03
C ALA A 7 7.09 12.00 26.16
N GLU A 8 7.52 12.26 24.92
CA GLU A 8 6.70 12.93 23.93
C GLU A 8 5.38 12.16 23.84
N LYS A 9 4.29 12.82 24.22
CA LYS A 9 2.96 12.24 24.22
C LYS A 9 2.54 12.06 22.76
N ASP A 10 2.98 10.98 22.12
CA ASP A 10 2.51 10.55 20.80
C ASP A 10 1.01 10.30 20.93
N SER A 11 0.22 11.33 20.63
CA SER A 11 -1.23 11.26 20.77
C SER A 11 -1.76 10.37 19.67
N ASP A 12 -2.43 9.27 20.05
CA ASP A 12 -3.10 8.38 19.09
C ASP A 12 -4.15 9.10 18.23
N GLN A 13 -4.62 10.27 18.67
CA GLN A 13 -5.52 11.13 17.91
C GLN A 13 -4.79 11.85 16.77
N LEU A 14 -5.31 11.70 15.56
CA LEU A 14 -4.84 12.39 14.38
C LEU A 14 -5.46 13.77 14.29
N SER A 15 -4.63 14.79 14.07
CA SER A 15 -5.10 16.11 13.69
C SER A 15 -5.90 16.08 12.37
N PRO A 16 -6.81 17.03 12.13
CA PRO A 16 -7.53 17.13 10.86
C PRO A 16 -6.60 17.21 9.63
N GLY A 17 -5.43 17.84 9.78
CA GLY A 17 -4.41 17.89 8.74
C GLY A 17 -3.85 16.50 8.40
N GLN A 18 -3.46 15.72 9.41
CA GLN A 18 -2.95 14.35 9.23
C GLN A 18 -4.02 13.40 8.66
N ARG A 19 -5.29 13.56 9.05
CA ARG A 19 -6.41 12.79 8.49
C ARG A 19 -6.57 13.05 6.99
N ARG A 20 -6.49 14.30 6.56
CA ARG A 20 -6.58 14.68 5.14
C ARG A 20 -5.36 14.24 4.34
N ALA A 21 -4.17 14.32 4.91
CA ALA A 21 -2.96 13.84 4.26
C ALA A 21 -3.04 12.33 3.93
N GLY A 22 -3.65 11.53 4.81
CA GLY A 22 -3.92 10.12 4.54
C GLY A 22 -4.84 9.88 3.33
N LEU A 23 -5.78 10.78 3.04
CA LEU A 23 -6.63 10.64 1.86
C LEU A 23 -5.88 10.86 0.55
N TYR A 24 -4.73 11.55 0.58
CA TYR A 24 -3.91 11.73 -0.61
C TYR A 24 -3.33 10.39 -1.09
N SER A 25 -2.88 9.52 -0.18
CA SER A 25 -2.41 8.18 -0.57
C SER A 25 -3.55 7.32 -1.13
N ALA A 26 -4.73 7.36 -0.52
CA ALA A 26 -5.92 6.66 -1.03
C ALA A 26 -6.29 7.15 -2.44
N PHE A 27 -6.24 8.47 -2.67
CA PHE A 27 -6.48 9.06 -3.98
C PHE A 27 -5.45 8.60 -5.02
N LEU A 28 -4.15 8.61 -4.70
CA LEU A 28 -3.12 8.12 -5.61
C LEU A 28 -3.32 6.64 -5.99
N MET A 29 -3.70 5.80 -5.03
CA MET A 29 -3.99 4.39 -5.28
C MET A 29 -5.24 4.20 -6.14
N LEU A 30 -6.24 5.07 -5.98
CA LEU A 30 -7.41 5.09 -6.86
C LEU A 30 -7.04 5.49 -8.30
N VAL A 31 -6.15 6.47 -8.48
CA VAL A 31 -5.63 6.85 -9.80
C VAL A 31 -4.85 5.69 -10.42
N LEU A 32 -4.00 5.01 -9.64
CA LEU A 32 -3.26 3.83 -10.08
C LEU A 32 -4.20 2.69 -10.50
N LEU A 33 -5.25 2.43 -9.71
CA LEU A 33 -6.28 1.46 -10.03
C LEU A 33 -6.97 1.79 -11.37
N ALA A 34 -7.42 3.05 -11.52
CA ALA A 34 -8.08 3.51 -12.73
C ALA A 34 -7.17 3.38 -13.96
N PHE A 35 -5.88 3.67 -13.81
CA PHE A 35 -4.89 3.52 -14.87
C PHE A 35 -4.78 2.07 -15.35
N PHE A 36 -4.63 1.10 -14.44
CA PHE A 36 -4.56 -0.32 -14.83
C PHE A 36 -5.87 -0.86 -15.38
N LEU A 37 -7.01 -0.45 -14.81
CA LEU A 37 -8.32 -0.82 -15.35
C LEU A 37 -8.51 -0.28 -16.77
N TYR A 38 -8.06 0.94 -17.04
CA TYR A 38 -8.10 1.50 -18.38
C TYR A 38 -7.20 0.74 -19.35
N GLN A 39 -5.95 0.44 -18.97
CA GLN A 39 -5.04 -0.40 -19.76
C GLN A 39 -5.69 -1.75 -20.14
N GLN A 40 -6.34 -2.39 -19.18
CA GLN A 40 -6.99 -3.69 -19.39
C GLN A 40 -8.22 -3.58 -20.29
N TRP A 41 -9.05 -2.56 -20.07
CA TRP A 41 -10.26 -2.33 -20.86
C TRP A 41 -9.96 -1.89 -22.29
N ALA A 42 -8.97 -1.02 -22.48
CA ALA A 42 -8.55 -0.51 -23.79
C ALA A 42 -7.70 -1.51 -24.58
N ASN A 43 -7.26 -2.60 -23.94
CA ASN A 43 -6.45 -3.66 -24.55
C ASN A 43 -5.22 -3.12 -25.30
N THR A 44 -4.45 -2.28 -24.61
CA THR A 44 -3.27 -1.59 -25.19
C THR A 44 -2.11 -2.52 -25.54
N GLY A 45 -2.15 -3.78 -25.07
CA GLY A 45 -1.02 -4.71 -25.13
C GLY A 45 -0.19 -4.78 -23.84
N PHE A 46 -0.47 -3.91 -22.86
CA PHE A 46 0.25 -3.93 -21.57
C PHE A 46 0.06 -5.23 -20.79
N PHE A 47 -1.14 -5.80 -20.79
CA PHE A 47 -1.40 -7.10 -20.16
C PHE A 47 -1.27 -8.22 -21.18
N THR A 48 -0.41 -9.19 -20.91
CA THR A 48 -0.20 -10.34 -21.81
C THR A 48 -1.28 -11.40 -21.61
N THR A 49 -1.25 -12.46 -22.42
CA THR A 49 -2.16 -13.62 -22.27
C THR A 49 -2.00 -14.36 -20.94
N GLU A 50 -0.87 -14.16 -20.25
CA GLU A 50 -0.59 -14.71 -18.92
C GLU A 50 -1.30 -13.91 -17.81
N PHE A 51 -1.87 -12.74 -18.10
CA PHE A 51 -2.61 -11.95 -17.12
C PHE A 51 -4.00 -12.53 -16.89
N GLN A 52 -4.05 -13.64 -16.15
CA GLN A 52 -5.27 -14.35 -15.84
C GLN A 52 -5.77 -13.99 -14.43
N TRP A 53 -6.74 -14.77 -13.95
CA TRP A 53 -7.43 -14.48 -12.70
C TRP A 53 -6.50 -14.37 -11.48
N PRO A 54 -5.49 -15.25 -11.28
CA PRO A 54 -4.54 -15.11 -10.17
C PRO A 54 -3.73 -13.81 -10.24
N GLU A 55 -3.29 -13.42 -11.43
CA GLU A 55 -2.48 -12.22 -11.67
C GLU A 55 -3.32 -10.95 -11.49
N MET A 56 -4.59 -10.98 -11.90
CA MET A 56 -5.56 -9.92 -11.63
C MET A 56 -5.74 -9.71 -10.13
N LEU A 57 -5.93 -10.79 -9.36
CA LEU A 57 -6.00 -10.67 -7.90
C LEU A 57 -4.70 -10.14 -7.31
N ALA A 58 -3.56 -10.65 -7.77
CA ALA A 58 -2.24 -10.26 -7.32
C ALA A 58 -1.95 -8.76 -7.56
N LEU A 59 -2.52 -8.17 -8.62
CA LEU A 59 -2.41 -6.74 -8.91
C LEU A 59 -3.47 -5.91 -8.15
N TYR A 60 -4.75 -6.27 -8.28
CA TYR A 60 -5.85 -5.40 -7.86
C TYR A 60 -6.12 -5.46 -6.36
N VAL A 61 -5.97 -6.61 -5.70
CA VAL A 61 -6.26 -6.74 -4.26
C VAL A 61 -5.33 -5.87 -3.41
N PRO A 62 -4.00 -5.86 -3.60
CA PRO A 62 -3.12 -4.96 -2.84
C PRO A 62 -3.44 -3.48 -3.04
N ILE A 63 -3.77 -3.07 -4.28
CA ILE A 63 -4.16 -1.69 -4.58
C ILE A 63 -5.42 -1.32 -3.78
N LEU A 64 -6.44 -2.19 -3.78
CA LEU A 64 -7.67 -1.97 -3.02
C LEU A 64 -7.43 -1.91 -1.50
N LEU A 65 -6.64 -2.84 -0.97
CA LEU A 65 -6.34 -2.91 0.47
C LEU A 65 -5.51 -1.72 0.96
N SER A 66 -4.61 -1.19 0.12
CA SER A 66 -3.79 -0.02 0.46
C SER A 66 -4.62 1.24 0.78
N MET A 67 -5.86 1.32 0.26
CA MET A 67 -6.79 2.41 0.56
C MET A 67 -7.54 2.21 1.88
N ALA A 68 -7.62 0.99 2.40
CA ALA A 68 -8.47 0.67 3.54
C ALA A 68 -7.99 1.37 4.83
N ALA A 69 -6.69 1.35 5.10
CA ALA A 69 -6.10 1.98 6.28
C ALA A 69 -6.28 3.52 6.32
N PRO A 70 -5.96 4.30 5.26
CA PRO A 70 -6.20 5.75 5.26
C PRO A 70 -7.68 6.10 5.38
N ILE A 71 -8.59 5.33 4.76
CA ILE A 71 -10.04 5.51 4.92
C ILE A 71 -10.44 5.28 6.38
N GLN A 72 -9.98 4.19 7.01
CA GLN A 72 -10.30 3.90 8.40
C GLN A 72 -9.81 5.01 9.33
N ARG A 73 -8.57 5.49 9.18
CA ARG A 73 -8.03 6.62 9.96
C ARG A 73 -8.80 7.91 9.73
N TYR A 74 -9.26 8.14 8.51
CA TYR A 74 -10.10 9.28 8.22
C TYR A 74 -11.42 9.18 8.98
N ILE A 75 -12.05 8.01 9.06
CA ILE A 75 -13.31 7.80 9.79
C ILE A 75 -13.11 7.87 11.31
N THR A 76 -12.16 7.13 11.86
CA THR A 76 -11.97 6.98 13.32
C THR A 76 -11.22 8.14 13.96
N GLY A 77 -10.40 8.86 13.18
CA GLY A 77 -9.48 9.88 13.69
C GLY A 77 -8.35 9.32 14.57
N ARG A 78 -8.16 8.00 14.62
CA ARG A 78 -7.13 7.34 15.43
C ARG A 78 -6.07 6.70 14.55
N ARG A 79 -4.80 6.79 14.95
CA ARG A 79 -3.69 6.16 14.23
C ARG A 79 -3.71 4.64 14.42
N SER A 80 -3.94 4.19 15.65
CA SER A 80 -3.92 2.80 16.09
C SER A 80 -4.96 1.90 15.42
N SER A 81 -6.13 2.45 15.06
CA SER A 81 -7.25 1.63 14.59
C SER A 81 -6.95 0.89 13.28
N ALA A 82 -6.05 1.42 12.45
CA ALA A 82 -5.79 0.92 11.11
C ALA A 82 -4.56 0.02 10.97
N ILE A 83 -3.78 -0.20 12.03
CA ILE A 83 -2.48 -0.90 11.94
C ILE A 83 -2.64 -2.33 11.43
N LEU A 84 -3.69 -3.03 11.84
CA LEU A 84 -3.95 -4.37 11.33
C LEU A 84 -4.28 -4.35 9.83
N LEU A 85 -5.01 -3.34 9.34
CA LEU A 85 -5.30 -3.20 7.92
C LEU A 85 -4.05 -2.88 7.11
N GLU A 86 -3.14 -2.07 7.65
CA GLU A 86 -1.85 -1.82 7.01
C GLU A 86 -1.05 -3.12 6.87
N ALA A 87 -0.99 -3.93 7.94
CA ALA A 87 -0.22 -5.17 7.90
C ALA A 87 -0.78 -6.12 6.84
N ILE A 88 -2.11 -6.23 6.75
CA ILE A 88 -2.79 -7.03 5.73
C ILE A 88 -2.49 -6.49 4.32
N ALA A 89 -2.53 -5.17 4.12
CA ALA A 89 -2.23 -4.55 2.84
C ALA A 89 -0.78 -4.80 2.40
N ASP A 90 0.18 -4.68 3.32
CA ASP A 90 1.60 -4.86 3.03
C ASP A 90 1.97 -6.32 2.75
N PHE A 91 1.40 -7.27 3.50
CA PHE A 91 1.58 -8.69 3.17
C PHE A 91 0.89 -9.04 1.85
N SER A 92 -0.29 -8.49 1.57
CA SER A 92 -0.96 -8.67 0.29
C SER A 92 -0.11 -8.12 -0.85
N LEU A 93 0.50 -6.93 -0.68
CA LEU A 93 1.41 -6.34 -1.66
C LEU A 93 2.63 -7.23 -1.88
N ALA A 94 3.24 -7.76 -0.83
CA ALA A 94 4.40 -8.64 -0.94
C ALA A 94 4.07 -9.93 -1.71
N ILE A 95 2.96 -10.59 -1.35
CA ILE A 95 2.52 -11.83 -2.00
C ILE A 95 2.12 -11.56 -3.45
N GLY A 96 1.32 -10.52 -3.70
CA GLY A 96 0.88 -10.14 -5.04
C GLY A 96 2.05 -9.78 -5.94
N SER A 97 3.00 -8.99 -5.44
CA SER A 97 4.22 -8.63 -6.18
C SER A 97 5.08 -9.86 -6.49
N LEU A 98 5.15 -10.84 -5.60
CA LEU A 98 5.89 -12.07 -5.83
C LEU A 98 5.26 -12.91 -6.94
N VAL A 99 3.93 -13.07 -6.92
CA VAL A 99 3.18 -13.75 -7.98
C VAL A 99 3.42 -13.07 -9.33
N LEU A 100 3.25 -11.75 -9.38
CA LEU A 100 3.47 -10.96 -10.59
C LEU A 100 4.94 -10.96 -11.04
N TRP A 101 5.90 -11.09 -10.14
CA TRP A 101 7.32 -11.19 -10.50
C TRP A 101 7.65 -12.55 -11.13
N ILE A 102 7.06 -13.63 -10.63
CA ILE A 102 7.26 -15.00 -11.14
C ILE A 102 6.65 -15.15 -12.54
N VAL A 103 5.38 -14.78 -12.70
CA VAL A 103 4.65 -14.94 -13.98
C VAL A 103 5.03 -13.82 -14.95
N PHE A 104 5.19 -12.60 -14.44
CA PHE A 104 5.46 -11.39 -15.20
C PHE A 104 4.54 -11.19 -16.42
N PRO A 105 3.23 -11.00 -16.18
CA PRO A 105 2.21 -10.95 -17.23
C PRO A 105 2.08 -9.55 -17.87
N PHE A 106 3.19 -8.82 -17.99
CA PHE A 106 3.22 -7.42 -18.41
C PHE A 106 4.16 -7.17 -19.59
N ASP A 107 3.76 -6.28 -20.50
CA ASP A 107 4.63 -5.68 -21.50
C ASP A 107 4.73 -4.16 -21.28
N PHE A 108 5.83 -3.73 -20.68
CA PHE A 108 6.07 -2.33 -20.34
C PHE A 108 6.35 -1.43 -21.54
N SER A 109 6.51 -1.98 -22.76
CA SER A 109 6.55 -1.15 -23.97
C SER A 109 5.24 -0.39 -24.17
N HIS A 110 4.12 -0.93 -23.67
CA HIS A 110 2.78 -0.36 -23.75
C HIS A 110 2.38 0.43 -22.48
N LEU A 111 3.29 0.63 -21.52
CA LEU A 111 2.97 1.34 -20.28
C LEU A 111 2.55 2.78 -20.54
N ALA A 112 3.19 3.46 -21.49
CA ALA A 112 2.96 4.88 -21.75
C ALA A 112 1.74 5.16 -22.65
N ASP A 113 1.19 4.13 -23.31
CA ASP A 113 0.19 4.28 -24.38
C ASP A 113 -1.08 5.06 -23.97
N PRO A 114 -1.63 4.88 -22.75
CA PRO A 114 -2.78 5.67 -22.30
C PRO A 114 -2.50 7.16 -22.09
N LEU A 115 -1.23 7.54 -21.99
CA LEU A 115 -0.85 8.87 -21.55
C LEU A 115 -0.71 9.83 -22.75
N PRO A 116 -1.06 11.12 -22.59
CA PRO A 116 -0.77 12.15 -23.57
C PRO A 116 0.73 12.23 -23.89
N ALA A 117 1.08 12.48 -25.15
CA ALA A 117 2.47 12.46 -25.64
C ALA A 117 3.45 13.31 -24.79
N ASN A 118 2.99 14.44 -24.26
CA ASN A 118 3.78 15.35 -23.43
C ASN A 118 4.14 14.82 -22.04
N VAL A 119 3.52 13.73 -21.57
CA VAL A 119 3.79 13.12 -20.25
C VAL A 119 4.29 11.68 -20.33
N GLN A 120 4.31 11.08 -21.53
CA GLN A 120 4.80 9.70 -21.73
C GLN A 120 6.23 9.50 -21.22
N PHE A 121 7.09 10.53 -21.34
CA PHE A 121 8.48 10.49 -20.89
C PHE A 121 8.64 10.15 -19.40
N LEU A 122 7.61 10.40 -18.56
CA LEU A 122 7.64 10.13 -17.13
C LEU A 122 7.74 8.63 -16.82
N VAL A 123 7.22 7.78 -17.71
CA VAL A 123 7.12 6.33 -17.51
C VAL A 123 7.75 5.51 -18.63
N SER A 124 8.03 6.11 -19.79
CA SER A 124 8.58 5.41 -20.96
C SER A 124 9.97 4.82 -20.76
N TRP A 125 10.71 5.29 -19.74
CA TRP A 125 12.01 4.74 -19.38
C TRP A 125 11.90 3.41 -18.61
N ILE A 126 10.71 3.06 -18.10
CA ILE A 126 10.45 1.82 -17.37
C ILE A 126 10.26 0.70 -18.39
N ASN A 127 11.26 -0.15 -18.52
CA ASN A 127 11.19 -1.37 -19.33
C ASN A 127 10.89 -2.59 -18.45
N ASN A 128 10.70 -3.76 -19.09
CA ASN A 128 10.40 -5.03 -18.41
C ASN A 128 11.43 -5.39 -17.33
N ASN A 129 12.72 -5.11 -17.54
CA ASN A 129 13.76 -5.41 -16.55
C ASN A 129 13.65 -4.51 -15.32
N ILE A 130 13.43 -3.21 -15.52
CA ILE A 130 13.22 -2.25 -14.44
C ILE A 130 11.96 -2.60 -13.64
N ALA A 131 10.88 -2.95 -14.34
CA ALA A 131 9.64 -3.38 -13.70
C ALA A 131 9.82 -4.64 -12.83
N ARG A 132 10.57 -5.64 -13.32
CA ARG A 132 10.92 -6.83 -12.51
C ARG A 132 11.69 -6.46 -11.25
N ILE A 133 12.65 -5.53 -11.35
CA ILE A 133 13.40 -5.06 -10.19
C ILE A 133 12.46 -4.35 -9.20
N ILE A 134 11.57 -3.49 -9.69
CA ILE A 134 10.59 -2.80 -8.85
C ILE A 134 9.68 -3.79 -8.12
N LEU A 135 9.15 -4.82 -8.81
CA LEU A 135 8.33 -5.85 -8.18
C LEU A 135 9.10 -6.60 -7.09
N LEU A 136 10.36 -6.96 -7.34
CA LEU A 136 11.20 -7.61 -6.34
C LEU A 136 11.43 -6.72 -5.11
N LEU A 137 11.65 -5.42 -5.31
CA LEU A 137 11.76 -4.47 -4.22
C LEU A 137 10.44 -4.35 -3.44
N GLN A 138 9.29 -4.36 -4.11
CA GLN A 138 7.98 -4.34 -3.45
C GLN A 138 7.76 -5.59 -2.59
N VAL A 139 8.22 -6.77 -3.02
CA VAL A 139 8.20 -7.99 -2.18
C VAL A 139 8.93 -7.77 -0.87
N ILE A 140 10.17 -7.26 -0.94
CA ILE A 140 11.02 -7.07 0.24
C ILE A 140 10.41 -5.99 1.15
N ILE A 141 10.04 -4.84 0.59
CA ILE A 141 9.51 -3.71 1.36
C ILE A 141 8.18 -4.08 2.01
N GLY A 142 7.26 -4.71 1.27
CA GLY A 142 5.97 -5.15 1.80
C GLY A 142 6.13 -6.18 2.92
N ALA A 143 7.01 -7.17 2.76
CA ALA A 143 7.26 -8.16 3.80
C ALA A 143 7.81 -7.53 5.08
N LEU A 144 8.82 -6.65 4.97
CA LEU A 144 9.42 -5.97 6.13
C LEU A 144 8.42 -5.04 6.82
N SER A 145 7.65 -4.28 6.04
CA SER A 145 6.68 -3.31 6.56
C SER A 145 5.51 -4.02 7.26
N GLY A 146 4.99 -5.11 6.68
CA GLY A 146 3.96 -5.94 7.30
C GLY A 146 4.41 -6.54 8.63
N ILE A 147 5.66 -7.05 8.71
CA ILE A 147 6.24 -7.54 9.97
C ILE A 147 6.32 -6.42 11.02
N ALA A 148 6.79 -5.23 10.62
CA ALA A 148 6.92 -4.09 11.53
C ALA A 148 5.56 -3.66 12.10
N GLN A 149 4.53 -3.55 11.26
CA GLN A 149 3.19 -3.15 11.66
C GLN A 149 2.52 -4.23 12.53
N LEU A 150 2.71 -5.51 12.20
CA LEU A 150 2.20 -6.61 13.02
C LEU A 150 2.83 -6.58 14.42
N ARG A 151 4.14 -6.35 14.52
CA ARG A 151 4.84 -6.15 15.80
C ARG A 151 4.23 -4.98 16.58
N ASP A 152 3.96 -3.86 15.91
CA ASP A 152 3.41 -2.67 16.56
C ASP A 152 1.95 -2.88 17.01
N TYR A 153 1.14 -3.60 16.23
CA TYR A 153 -0.20 -4.04 16.62
C TYR A 153 -0.19 -4.87 17.91
N TYR A 154 0.68 -5.88 18.00
CA TYR A 154 0.79 -6.69 19.22
C TYR A 154 1.30 -5.89 20.42
N ARG A 155 2.22 -4.93 20.21
CA ARG A 155 2.68 -4.02 21.26
C ARG A 155 1.56 -3.15 21.81
N MET A 156 0.68 -2.63 20.95
CA MET A 156 -0.47 -1.83 21.37
C MET A 156 -1.46 -2.67 22.16
N LYS A 157 -1.83 -3.84 21.64
CA LYS A 157 -2.77 -4.76 22.31
C LYS A 157 -2.27 -5.18 23.71
N ARG A 158 -0.96 -5.42 23.85
CA ARG A 158 -0.35 -5.74 25.15
C ARG A 158 -0.47 -4.59 26.16
N LYS A 159 -0.28 -3.34 25.73
CA LYS A 159 -0.39 -2.17 26.62
C LYS A 159 -1.82 -1.99 27.14
N GLU A 160 -2.82 -2.19 26.29
CA GLU A 160 -4.24 -2.10 26.68
C GLU A 160 -4.59 -3.12 27.77
N THR A 161 -4.08 -4.35 27.67
CA THR A 161 -4.34 -5.40 28.68
C THR A 161 -3.67 -5.16 30.04
N THR A 162 -2.70 -4.24 30.14
CA THR A 162 -1.93 -4.00 31.38
C THR A 162 -2.38 -2.76 32.16
N LEU A 163 -3.34 -1.99 31.65
CA LEU A 163 -3.85 -0.81 32.35
C LEU A 163 -4.98 -1.21 33.31
N PRO A 164 -4.96 -0.76 34.58
CA PRO A 164 -6.05 -1.02 35.52
C PRO A 164 -7.34 -0.36 35.04
N GLU A 165 -8.50 -0.99 35.31
CA GLU A 165 -9.79 -0.39 34.96
C GLU A 165 -9.97 0.98 35.64
N PRO A 166 -10.52 1.98 34.93
CA PRO A 166 -10.81 3.27 35.54
C PRO A 166 -11.83 3.11 36.66
N PRO A 167 -11.71 3.85 37.78
CA PRO A 167 -12.73 3.86 38.82
C PRO A 167 -14.05 4.35 38.21
N GLY A 168 -15.10 3.54 38.36
CA GLY A 168 -16.47 3.84 37.93
C GLY A 168 -17.18 4.87 38.80
#